data_AF-A0A935TVM2-F1
#
_entry.id   AF-A0A935TVM2-F1
#
_cell.length_a   1.000
_cell.length_b   1.000
_cell.length_c   1.000
_cell.angle_alpha   90.00
_cell.angle_beta   90.00
_cell.angle_gamma   90.00
#
_symmetry.space_group_name_H-M   'P 1'
#
loop_
_entity.id
_entity.type
_entity.pdbx_description
1 polymer ?
#
loop_
_entity_poly.entity_id
_entity_poly.type
_entity_poly.pdbx_seq_one_letter_code
_entity_poly.pdbx_strand_id
1 'polypeptide(L)'
;MSRKAFARSAVGGTLAAALAACGGGGGDSSPPVVLNPPVISAQPTAQSVLTDASATFSVTATGAGLSYQWRRNGTAIAGATSASYTTPAASYADQGAQYSVTVTNADGSVTSSAAALSLVASASQQAFESVALAPSDGSYLFRWNLNLSGPQASGTNYAYSESSVLAQSPLTAGPQTNAQSAPANLATSLALTSTGPTRILKNGSILVVPTLQASNRISYVGSDVRVDSLAADNTTVAYSQLRSDYTSASLTGLVSATPAEFAQWFNSFFANPAVLTAGATYQAGAGYIKYTSASLGDRYTAFDCVGATTDANITPCASATTLNAALTAGIVSNSDVTTYNLADGTLGTVGGVPVWVATAPRPLSATLSSTVQYRIYFQLNGNVYTGSLIRDGAVLGGSYYVSNPGGATVEERLTLLPYQIRMNKAARDSLAAAMAI
;
A
#
# COMPACT_ATOMS: atom_id res chain seq x y z
N MET A 1 -17.34 -26.40 -68.96
CA MET A 1 -17.48 -26.77 -70.39
C MET A 1 -16.99 -25.57 -71.20
N SER A 2 -16.08 -25.61 -72.17
CA SER A 2 -15.42 -26.72 -72.86
C SER A 2 -14.12 -26.16 -73.45
N ARG A 3 -13.03 -26.92 -73.35
CA ARG A 3 -11.80 -26.76 -74.14
C ARG A 3 -12.08 -27.19 -75.59
N LYS A 4 -11.39 -26.60 -76.57
CA LYS A 4 -10.86 -27.21 -77.82
C LYS A 4 -10.18 -26.11 -78.63
N ALA A 5 -8.88 -26.12 -78.95
CA ALA A 5 -8.00 -27.10 -79.61
C ALA A 5 -7.72 -26.71 -81.07
N PHE A 6 -6.45 -26.39 -81.34
CA PHE A 6 -5.60 -26.75 -82.49
C PHE A 6 -6.22 -26.86 -83.91
N ALA A 7 -5.60 -26.18 -84.89
CA ALA A 7 -4.85 -26.84 -85.97
C ALA A 7 -4.03 -25.86 -86.83
N ARG A 8 -2.86 -26.36 -87.24
CA ARG A 8 -1.84 -25.76 -88.13
C ARG A 8 -2.28 -25.79 -89.59
N SER A 9 -1.74 -24.89 -90.41
CA SER A 9 -1.24 -25.25 -91.75
C SER A 9 -0.05 -24.39 -92.13
N ALA A 10 0.95 -25.03 -92.73
CA ALA A 10 2.26 -24.50 -93.09
C ALA A 10 2.52 -24.78 -94.57
N VAL A 11 2.98 -23.78 -95.33
CA VAL A 11 3.78 -23.84 -96.57
C VAL A 11 4.35 -22.41 -96.71
N GLY A 12 5.60 -22.08 -97.01
CA GLY A 12 6.79 -22.76 -97.52
C GLY A 12 7.55 -21.66 -98.29
N GLY A 13 8.87 -21.51 -98.11
CA GLY A 13 9.65 -20.51 -98.85
C GLY A 13 10.99 -20.16 -98.21
N THR A 14 12.05 -20.74 -98.77
CA THR A 14 13.48 -20.68 -98.40
C THR A 14 14.20 -19.35 -98.67
N LEU A 15 15.15 -19.00 -97.76
CA LEU A 15 16.53 -18.46 -97.93
C LEU A 15 16.77 -17.24 -98.87
N ALA A 16 17.56 -16.19 -98.58
CA ALA A 16 18.69 -16.01 -97.67
C ALA A 16 19.03 -14.51 -97.40
N ALA A 17 19.57 -14.28 -96.19
CA ALA A 17 20.54 -13.29 -95.69
C ALA A 17 20.70 -11.86 -96.27
N ALA A 18 20.54 -10.86 -95.39
CA ALA A 18 21.48 -9.75 -95.19
C ALA A 18 21.32 -9.18 -93.76
N LEU A 19 22.44 -9.00 -93.04
CA LEU A 19 22.52 -8.44 -91.68
C LEU A 19 22.09 -6.96 -91.64
N ALA A 20 21.27 -6.59 -90.66
CA ALA A 20 21.22 -5.24 -90.10
C ALA A 20 20.69 -5.27 -88.65
N ALA A 21 21.31 -4.47 -87.81
CA ALA A 21 21.20 -4.43 -86.35
C ALA A 21 19.77 -4.29 -85.80
N CYS A 22 19.45 -5.04 -84.74
CA CYS A 22 18.35 -4.73 -83.81
C CYS A 22 18.93 -4.06 -82.57
N GLY A 23 18.48 -2.84 -82.27
CA GLY A 23 18.80 -2.10 -81.06
C GLY A 23 17.55 -1.49 -80.43
N GLY A 24 17.38 -1.74 -79.12
CA GLY A 24 16.39 -1.11 -78.23
C GLY A 24 15.21 -2.03 -77.88
N GLY A 25 15.14 -2.77 -76.78
CA GLY A 25 15.89 -2.65 -75.52
C GLY A 25 15.20 -1.73 -74.50
N GLY A 26 13.90 -1.93 -74.24
CA GLY A 26 13.19 -1.30 -73.11
C GLY A 26 13.08 -2.28 -71.94
N GLY A 27 14.22 -2.70 -71.40
CA GLY A 27 14.27 -3.39 -70.12
C GLY A 27 14.43 -2.34 -69.03
N ASP A 28 13.47 -2.25 -68.11
CA ASP A 28 13.58 -1.50 -66.87
C ASP A 28 14.80 -2.01 -66.08
N SER A 29 15.97 -1.44 -66.32
CA SER A 29 17.16 -1.65 -65.51
C SER A 29 17.11 -0.71 -64.30
N SER A 30 16.14 -0.92 -63.42
CA SER A 30 16.36 -0.54 -62.02
C SER A 30 17.49 -1.43 -61.50
N PRO A 31 18.60 -0.88 -60.98
CA PRO A 31 19.65 -1.71 -60.42
C PRO A 31 19.03 -2.61 -59.33
N PRO A 32 19.45 -3.88 -59.20
CA PRO A 32 19.00 -4.72 -58.11
C PRO A 32 19.37 -4.00 -56.80
N VAL A 33 18.37 -3.74 -55.96
CA VAL A 33 18.63 -3.26 -54.60
C VAL A 33 19.40 -4.37 -53.91
N VAL A 34 20.70 -4.15 -53.68
CA VAL A 34 21.49 -5.02 -52.81
C VAL A 34 20.94 -4.77 -51.42
N LEU A 35 20.10 -5.69 -50.96
CA LEU A 35 19.65 -5.68 -49.59
C LEU A 35 20.84 -6.16 -48.73
N ASN A 36 20.88 -5.71 -47.48
CA ASN A 36 21.81 -6.23 -46.47
C ASN A 36 20.98 -6.67 -45.27
N PRO A 37 21.42 -7.70 -44.52
CA PRO A 37 20.79 -8.05 -43.25
C PRO A 37 20.73 -6.83 -42.31
N PRO A 38 19.73 -6.74 -41.42
CA PRO A 38 19.61 -5.60 -40.52
C PRO A 38 20.82 -5.51 -39.58
N VAL A 39 21.23 -4.29 -39.25
CA VAL A 39 22.33 -4.02 -38.29
C VAL A 39 21.77 -3.24 -37.13
N ILE A 40 21.92 -3.74 -35.90
CA ILE A 40 21.57 -2.99 -34.68
C ILE A 40 22.73 -2.05 -34.35
N SER A 41 22.48 -0.74 -34.41
CA SER A 41 23.46 0.32 -34.08
C SER A 41 23.31 0.86 -32.66
N ALA A 42 22.15 0.69 -32.02
CA ALA A 42 21.96 0.93 -30.60
C ALA A 42 21.13 -0.19 -29.97
N GLN A 43 21.70 -0.83 -28.95
CA GLN A 43 21.05 -1.91 -28.21
C GLN A 43 20.00 -1.34 -27.22
N PRO A 44 18.96 -2.11 -26.88
CA PRO A 44 18.12 -1.81 -25.73
C PRO A 44 18.95 -1.73 -24.45
N THR A 45 18.63 -0.76 -23.59
CA THR A 45 19.29 -0.58 -22.29
C THR A 45 18.40 -1.07 -21.15
N ALA A 46 19.02 -1.56 -20.07
CA ALA A 46 18.29 -1.97 -18.88
C ALA A 46 17.46 -0.80 -18.30
N GLN A 47 16.29 -1.11 -17.77
CA GLN A 47 15.36 -0.15 -17.21
C GLN A 47 15.14 -0.44 -15.73
N SER A 48 15.03 0.62 -14.93
CA SER A 48 14.70 0.55 -13.51
C SER A 48 13.45 1.38 -13.24
N VAL A 49 12.41 0.76 -12.69
CA VAL A 49 11.11 1.42 -12.43
C VAL A 49 10.55 1.04 -11.06
N LEU A 50 9.62 1.84 -10.55
CA LEU A 50 8.82 1.46 -9.38
C LEU A 50 7.79 0.40 -9.76
N THR A 51 7.21 -0.29 -8.78
CA THR A 51 5.98 -1.06 -8.99
C THR A 51 4.88 -0.17 -9.57
N ASP A 52 4.03 -0.73 -10.43
CA ASP A 52 2.94 -0.06 -11.15
C ASP A 52 3.36 0.96 -12.22
N ALA A 53 4.66 1.26 -12.36
CA ALA A 53 5.18 2.09 -13.44
C ALA A 53 5.45 1.26 -14.71
N SER A 54 5.40 1.90 -15.88
CA SER A 54 5.76 1.27 -17.16
C SER A 54 7.22 1.57 -17.51
N ALA A 55 7.92 0.61 -18.11
CA ALA A 55 9.26 0.80 -18.66
C ALA A 55 9.20 0.87 -20.20
N THR A 56 10.06 1.67 -20.82
CA THR A 56 10.18 1.73 -22.28
C THR A 56 11.55 1.26 -22.72
N PHE A 57 11.58 0.28 -23.61
CA PHE A 57 12.78 -0.21 -24.27
C PHE A 57 12.77 0.26 -25.72
N SER A 58 13.94 0.60 -26.27
CA SER A 58 14.09 1.05 -27.65
C SER A 58 15.32 0.42 -28.30
N VAL A 59 15.24 0.17 -29.61
CA VAL A 59 16.37 -0.27 -30.43
C VAL A 59 16.55 0.68 -31.60
N THR A 60 17.81 0.92 -32.00
CA THR A 60 18.10 1.57 -33.28
C THR A 60 18.73 0.54 -34.20
N ALA A 61 18.13 0.36 -35.37
CA ALA A 61 18.62 -0.56 -36.38
C ALA A 61 18.59 0.09 -37.77
N THR A 62 19.51 -0.32 -38.63
CA THR A 62 19.61 0.11 -40.03
C THR A 62 19.36 -1.07 -40.96
N GLY A 63 18.83 -0.79 -42.16
CA GLY A 63 18.44 -1.75 -43.17
C GLY A 63 17.14 -1.35 -43.85
N ALA A 64 16.84 -1.88 -45.03
CA ALA A 64 15.58 -1.60 -45.71
C ALA A 64 14.50 -2.60 -45.27
N GLY A 65 13.25 -2.12 -45.17
CA GLY A 65 12.07 -2.97 -44.88
C GLY A 65 12.11 -3.66 -43.52
N LEU A 66 12.54 -2.95 -42.46
CA LEU A 66 12.68 -3.54 -41.13
C LEU A 66 11.32 -3.87 -40.50
N SER A 67 11.25 -5.06 -39.91
CA SER A 67 10.18 -5.50 -39.02
C SER A 67 10.79 -5.86 -37.66
N TYR A 68 10.03 -5.63 -36.58
CA TYR A 68 10.49 -5.85 -35.22
C TYR A 68 9.58 -6.87 -34.53
N GLN A 69 10.15 -7.63 -33.61
CA GLN A 69 9.39 -8.48 -32.70
C GLN A 69 10.09 -8.46 -31.34
N TRP A 70 9.49 -7.76 -30.37
CA TRP A 70 9.97 -7.78 -28.99
C TRP A 70 9.68 -9.12 -28.33
N ARG A 71 10.57 -9.50 -27.41
CA ARG A 71 10.58 -10.77 -26.71
C ARG A 71 10.81 -10.51 -25.23
N ARG A 72 10.07 -11.22 -24.37
CA ARG A 72 10.26 -11.26 -22.92
C ARG A 72 10.76 -12.65 -22.56
N ASN A 73 11.92 -12.73 -21.92
CA ASN A 73 12.58 -14.00 -21.56
C ASN A 73 12.64 -14.98 -22.75
N GLY A 74 12.98 -14.47 -23.95
CA GLY A 74 13.06 -15.25 -25.19
C GLY A 74 11.73 -15.56 -25.88
N THR A 75 10.57 -15.28 -25.27
CA THR A 75 9.24 -15.51 -25.84
C THR A 75 8.71 -14.25 -26.50
N ALA A 76 8.16 -14.37 -27.72
CA ALA A 76 7.61 -13.21 -28.45
C ALA A 76 6.43 -12.57 -27.71
N ILE A 77 6.41 -11.23 -27.67
CA ILE A 77 5.31 -10.43 -27.12
C ILE A 77 4.36 -10.11 -28.27
N ALA A 78 3.14 -10.62 -28.21
CA ALA A 78 2.16 -10.42 -29.28
C ALA A 78 1.91 -8.93 -29.55
N GLY A 79 1.97 -8.54 -30.83
CA GLY A 79 1.71 -7.17 -31.28
C GLY A 79 2.87 -6.18 -31.09
N ALA A 80 3.92 -6.54 -30.34
CA ALA A 80 5.06 -5.65 -30.08
C ALA A 80 6.03 -5.59 -31.28
N THR A 81 5.64 -4.83 -32.30
CA THR A 81 6.27 -4.80 -33.64
C THR A 81 6.93 -3.47 -34.01
N SER A 82 7.05 -2.55 -33.05
CA SER A 82 7.68 -1.24 -33.22
C SER A 82 9.15 -1.25 -32.78
N ALA A 83 9.92 -0.24 -33.21
CA ALA A 83 11.30 -0.02 -32.76
C ALA A 83 11.43 0.27 -31.25
N SER A 84 10.32 0.62 -30.60
CA SER A 84 10.19 0.72 -29.14
C SER A 84 9.08 -0.18 -28.61
N TYR A 85 9.21 -0.57 -27.35
CA TYR A 85 8.20 -1.31 -26.61
C TYR A 85 8.07 -0.74 -25.20
N THR A 86 6.84 -0.38 -24.84
CA THR A 86 6.48 0.02 -23.48
C THR A 86 5.77 -1.15 -22.81
N THR A 87 6.26 -1.54 -21.63
CA THR A 87 5.65 -2.62 -20.84
C THR A 87 4.27 -2.19 -20.32
N PRO A 88 3.39 -3.14 -19.98
CA PRO A 88 2.35 -2.89 -18.98
C PRO A 88 2.95 -2.40 -17.65
N ALA A 89 2.09 -1.94 -16.74
CA ALA A 89 2.47 -1.61 -15.37
C ALA A 89 3.25 -2.77 -14.73
N ALA A 90 4.46 -2.48 -14.25
CA ALA A 90 5.37 -3.49 -13.77
C ALA A 90 4.90 -4.09 -12.44
N SER A 91 4.99 -5.41 -12.35
CA SER A 91 4.63 -6.20 -11.17
C SER A 91 5.87 -6.90 -10.60
N TYR A 92 5.77 -7.46 -9.40
CA TYR A 92 6.85 -8.26 -8.81
C TYR A 92 7.35 -9.41 -9.70
N ALA A 93 6.49 -9.96 -10.56
CA ALA A 93 6.86 -11.02 -11.50
C ALA A 93 7.72 -10.53 -12.68
N ASP A 94 7.91 -9.21 -12.81
CA ASP A 94 8.75 -8.58 -13.82
C ASP A 94 10.20 -8.35 -13.35
N GLN A 95 10.48 -8.58 -12.07
CA GLN A 95 11.83 -8.43 -11.51
C GLN A 95 12.83 -9.31 -12.27
N GLY A 96 13.82 -8.67 -12.91
CA GLY A 96 14.86 -9.35 -13.68
C GLY A 96 14.40 -9.87 -15.04
N ALA A 97 13.18 -9.55 -15.50
CA ALA A 97 12.71 -9.94 -16.81
C ALA A 97 13.60 -9.35 -17.92
N GLN A 98 13.97 -10.19 -18.89
CA GLN A 98 14.87 -9.82 -19.97
C GLN A 98 14.07 -9.48 -21.23
N TYR A 99 14.30 -8.29 -21.77
CA TYR A 99 13.70 -7.79 -22.99
C TYR A 99 14.73 -7.76 -24.12
N SER A 100 14.41 -8.40 -25.23
CA SER A 100 15.20 -8.35 -26.46
C SER A 100 14.29 -8.18 -27.66
N VAL A 101 14.85 -7.77 -28.79
CA VAL A 101 14.10 -7.58 -30.03
C VAL A 101 14.81 -8.28 -31.18
N THR A 102 14.04 -9.05 -31.94
CA THR A 102 14.49 -9.59 -33.22
C THR A 102 14.07 -8.61 -34.31
N VAL A 103 15.05 -8.11 -35.06
CA VAL A 103 14.86 -7.21 -36.21
C VAL A 103 15.06 -8.03 -37.47
N THR A 104 14.09 -8.02 -38.38
CA THR A 104 14.06 -8.85 -39.59
C THR A 104 13.80 -8.01 -40.82
N ASN A 105 14.49 -8.29 -41.92
CA ASN A 105 14.12 -7.86 -43.25
C ASN A 105 14.19 -9.05 -44.22
N ALA A 106 14.05 -8.81 -45.54
CA ALA A 106 14.03 -9.88 -46.53
C ALA A 106 15.38 -10.64 -46.68
N ASP A 107 16.49 -10.09 -46.16
CA ASP A 107 17.82 -10.70 -46.25
C ASP A 107 18.28 -11.39 -44.97
N GLY A 108 17.52 -11.28 -43.89
CA GLY A 108 17.81 -12.00 -42.66
C GLY A 108 17.29 -11.32 -41.41
N SER A 109 17.78 -11.79 -40.28
CA SER A 109 17.39 -11.31 -38.95
C SER A 109 18.58 -11.18 -38.02
N VAL A 110 18.55 -10.18 -37.15
CA VAL A 110 19.48 -10.01 -36.03
C VAL A 110 18.67 -9.87 -34.74
N THR A 111 19.13 -10.47 -33.65
CA THR A 111 18.53 -10.30 -32.33
C THR A 111 19.42 -9.43 -31.47
N SER A 112 18.82 -8.47 -30.76
CA SER A 112 19.52 -7.57 -29.85
C SER A 112 20.14 -8.32 -28.66
N SER A 113 21.06 -7.67 -27.96
CA SER A 113 21.36 -8.07 -26.57
C SER A 113 20.10 -7.91 -25.71
N ALA A 114 20.02 -8.69 -24.63
CA ALA A 114 18.93 -8.57 -23.66
C ALA A 114 19.16 -7.39 -22.72
N ALA A 115 18.09 -6.62 -22.46
CA ALA A 115 18.02 -5.58 -21.45
C ALA A 115 17.14 -6.04 -20.29
N ALA A 116 17.64 -5.96 -19.06
CA ALA A 116 16.87 -6.33 -17.87
C ALA A 116 15.89 -5.22 -17.45
N LEU A 117 14.72 -5.62 -16.96
CA LEU A 117 13.84 -4.78 -16.15
C LEU A 117 14.09 -5.06 -14.67
N SER A 118 14.41 -4.02 -13.92
CA SER A 118 14.59 -4.09 -12.47
C SER A 118 13.53 -3.23 -11.79
N LEU A 119 12.88 -3.76 -10.77
CA LEU A 119 12.12 -2.95 -9.84
C LEU A 119 13.08 -2.34 -8.82
N VAL A 120 12.84 -1.09 -8.46
CA VAL A 120 13.61 -0.37 -7.44
C VAL A 120 12.67 0.10 -6.33
N ALA A 121 13.20 0.15 -5.10
CA ALA A 121 12.47 0.72 -3.97
C ALA A 121 12.55 2.25 -4.00
N SER A 122 11.42 2.91 -3.73
CA SER A 122 11.39 4.36 -3.48
C SER A 122 12.16 4.72 -2.20
N ALA A 123 12.47 6.00 -1.99
CA ALA A 123 13.05 6.47 -0.73
C ALA A 123 12.16 6.11 0.47
N SER A 124 10.84 6.17 0.31
CA SER A 124 9.89 5.82 1.38
C SER A 124 9.93 4.32 1.72
N GLN A 125 10.01 3.47 0.70
CA GLN A 125 10.11 2.01 0.87
C GLN A 125 11.46 1.63 1.50
N GLN A 126 12.56 2.26 1.11
CA GLN A 126 13.88 2.07 1.73
C GLN A 126 13.87 2.48 3.21
N ALA A 127 13.25 3.63 3.55
CA ALA A 127 13.13 4.08 4.93
C ALA A 127 12.28 3.12 5.78
N PHE A 128 11.17 2.60 5.22
CA PHE A 128 10.38 1.56 5.87
C PHE A 128 11.18 0.28 6.11
N GLU A 129 11.89 -0.21 5.09
CA GLU A 129 12.70 -1.43 5.17
C GLU A 129 13.81 -1.33 6.21
N SER A 130 14.40 -0.14 6.38
CA SER A 130 15.49 0.09 7.34
C SER A 130 15.16 -0.27 8.79
N VAL A 131 13.87 -0.27 9.15
CA VAL A 131 13.40 -0.66 10.49
C VAL A 131 12.52 -1.90 10.48
N ALA A 132 12.02 -2.37 9.33
CA ALA A 132 11.04 -3.44 9.28
C ALA A 132 11.65 -4.82 8.98
N LEU A 133 12.75 -4.87 8.21
CA LEU A 133 13.33 -6.12 7.72
C LEU A 133 14.18 -6.83 8.78
N ALA A 134 14.07 -8.16 8.88
CA ALA A 134 15.05 -8.96 9.62
C ALA A 134 16.47 -8.78 9.03
N PRO A 135 17.54 -8.79 9.84
CA PRO A 135 17.59 -9.07 11.29
C PRO A 135 17.49 -7.81 12.17
N SER A 136 16.89 -6.70 11.71
CA SER A 136 16.78 -5.46 12.52
C SER A 136 15.89 -5.58 13.77
N ASP A 137 15.43 -6.79 14.11
CA ASP A 137 14.39 -7.12 15.09
C ASP A 137 13.04 -6.42 14.86
N GLY A 138 12.86 -5.85 13.66
CA GLY A 138 11.63 -5.24 13.18
C GLY A 138 11.33 -3.87 13.76
N SER A 139 10.18 -3.35 13.36
CA SER A 139 9.72 -2.01 13.70
C SER A 139 8.89 -2.05 14.97
N TYR A 140 9.12 -1.13 15.90
CA TYR A 140 8.48 -1.10 17.20
C TYR A 140 7.43 0.00 17.29
N LEU A 141 6.29 -0.35 17.88
CA LEU A 141 5.22 0.55 18.28
C LEU A 141 5.11 0.54 19.81
N PHE A 142 4.89 1.71 20.42
CA PHE A 142 4.51 1.80 21.82
C PHE A 142 3.03 2.10 21.93
N ARG A 143 2.43 1.53 22.98
CA ARG A 143 1.06 1.81 23.37
C ARG A 143 1.05 2.12 24.85
N TRP A 144 0.32 3.16 25.21
CA TRP A 144 0.32 3.63 26.58
C TRP A 144 -0.99 4.29 26.95
N ASN A 145 -1.26 4.26 28.25
CA ASN A 145 -2.20 5.12 28.94
C ASN A 145 -1.48 5.54 30.23
N LEU A 146 -0.77 6.67 30.18
CA LEU A 146 -0.02 7.20 31.30
C LEU A 146 -0.57 8.58 31.66
N ASN A 147 -0.59 8.89 32.95
CA ASN A 147 -1.01 10.19 33.41
C ASN A 147 -0.02 11.26 32.94
N LEU A 148 -0.55 12.37 32.40
CA LEU A 148 0.26 13.53 31.97
C LEU A 148 0.99 14.22 33.13
N SER A 149 0.47 14.08 34.35
CA SER A 149 1.05 14.61 35.58
C SER A 149 0.69 13.71 36.76
N GLY A 150 1.55 13.65 37.77
CA GLY A 150 1.29 12.88 38.98
C GLY A 150 1.62 11.40 38.86
N PRO A 151 1.28 10.59 39.90
CA PRO A 151 1.64 9.18 39.98
C PRO A 151 0.86 8.33 38.98
N GLN A 152 1.38 7.14 38.68
CA GLN A 152 0.72 6.12 37.87
C GLN A 152 0.02 5.10 38.77
N ALA A 153 -1.10 4.52 38.30
CA ALA A 153 -1.87 3.53 39.02
C ALA A 153 -1.97 2.23 38.23
N SER A 154 -1.53 1.12 38.82
CA SER A 154 -1.63 -0.21 38.22
C SER A 154 -3.11 -0.62 38.06
N GLY A 155 -3.43 -1.29 36.94
CA GLY A 155 -4.80 -1.65 36.55
C GLY A 155 -5.55 -0.55 35.78
N THR A 156 -5.07 0.69 35.83
CA THR A 156 -5.59 1.82 35.05
C THR A 156 -4.57 2.25 33.99
N ASN A 157 -3.34 2.51 34.42
CA ASN A 157 -2.26 2.94 33.55
C ASN A 157 -1.47 1.74 33.03
N TYR A 158 -0.95 1.87 31.82
CA TYR A 158 -0.14 0.84 31.17
C TYR A 158 0.85 1.46 30.17
N ALA A 159 1.94 0.75 29.91
CA ALA A 159 2.88 1.05 28.84
C ALA A 159 3.47 -0.25 28.33
N TYR A 160 3.32 -0.51 27.04
CA TYR A 160 3.86 -1.72 26.41
C TYR A 160 4.35 -1.44 25.00
N SER A 161 5.16 -2.36 24.47
CA SER A 161 5.64 -2.33 23.09
C SER A 161 5.31 -3.61 22.34
N GLU A 162 5.18 -3.48 21.02
CA GLU A 162 5.01 -4.59 20.09
C GLU A 162 5.99 -4.40 18.93
N SER A 163 6.62 -5.48 18.46
CA SER A 163 7.43 -5.45 17.25
C SER A 163 6.64 -5.96 16.06
N SER A 164 7.09 -5.59 14.87
CA SER A 164 6.57 -6.11 13.60
C SER A 164 7.75 -6.31 12.66
N VAL A 165 8.00 -7.58 12.33
CA VAL A 165 9.17 -8.01 11.58
C VAL A 165 8.73 -8.51 10.21
N LEU A 166 9.44 -8.06 9.17
CA LEU A 166 9.28 -8.50 7.80
C LEU A 166 10.48 -9.39 7.43
N ALA A 167 10.23 -10.60 6.94
CA ALA A 167 11.30 -11.55 6.65
C ALA A 167 12.13 -11.16 5.42
N GLN A 168 11.47 -10.61 4.39
CA GLN A 168 12.07 -10.25 3.11
C GLN A 168 11.47 -8.95 2.58
N SER A 169 12.15 -8.29 1.64
CA SER A 169 11.60 -7.13 0.96
C SER A 169 10.41 -7.55 0.09
N PRO A 170 9.28 -6.83 0.13
CA PRO A 170 8.19 -7.02 -0.82
C PRO A 170 8.63 -6.83 -2.27
N LEU A 171 9.65 -5.99 -2.52
CA LEU A 171 10.21 -5.75 -3.86
C LEU A 171 10.75 -7.03 -4.49
N THR A 172 11.45 -7.87 -3.71
CA THR A 172 12.15 -9.05 -4.21
C THR A 172 11.38 -10.34 -4.01
N ALA A 173 10.51 -10.41 -3.00
CA ALA A 173 9.77 -11.62 -2.64
C ALA A 173 8.26 -11.53 -2.90
N GLY A 174 7.79 -10.42 -3.51
CA GLY A 174 6.36 -10.13 -3.63
C GLY A 174 5.71 -9.82 -2.28
N PRO A 175 4.37 -9.68 -2.19
CA PRO A 175 3.70 -9.33 -0.94
C PRO A 175 4.09 -10.24 0.23
N GLN A 176 4.47 -9.64 1.35
CA GLN A 176 5.00 -10.34 2.51
C GLN A 176 4.06 -10.18 3.71
N THR A 177 3.82 -11.26 4.45
CA THR A 177 3.07 -11.17 5.72
C THR A 177 4.05 -10.93 6.86
N ASN A 178 3.88 -9.82 7.57
CA ASN A 178 4.57 -9.61 8.84
C ASN A 178 3.78 -10.24 9.99
N ALA A 179 4.53 -10.72 10.99
CA ALA A 179 3.98 -11.10 12.27
C ALA A 179 4.29 -10.01 13.29
N GLN A 180 3.31 -9.69 14.13
CA GLN A 180 3.53 -8.87 15.31
C GLN A 180 3.90 -9.74 16.50
N SER A 181 4.78 -9.24 17.36
CA SER A 181 5.06 -9.92 18.62
C SER A 181 3.85 -9.85 19.56
N ALA A 182 3.85 -10.68 20.61
CA ALA A 182 3.04 -10.38 21.78
C ALA A 182 3.50 -9.05 22.41
N PRO A 183 2.60 -8.32 23.11
CA PRO A 183 2.95 -7.15 23.91
C PRO A 183 4.04 -7.48 24.93
N ALA A 184 5.10 -6.69 24.90
CA ALA A 184 6.11 -6.66 25.95
C ALA A 184 5.80 -5.49 26.88
N ASN A 185 5.50 -5.80 28.15
CA ASN A 185 5.32 -4.78 29.17
C ASN A 185 6.61 -3.97 29.31
N LEU A 186 6.50 -2.65 29.26
CA LEU A 186 7.64 -1.76 29.43
C LEU A 186 7.79 -1.33 30.90
N ALA A 187 6.68 -1.24 31.63
CA ALA A 187 6.63 -0.73 33.00
C ALA A 187 6.52 -1.89 33.98
N THR A 188 7.51 -2.07 34.85
CA THR A 188 7.50 -3.24 35.75
C THR A 188 6.51 -3.11 36.90
N SER A 189 6.10 -1.90 37.29
CA SER A 189 5.09 -1.68 38.32
C SER A 189 3.65 -1.61 37.80
N LEU A 190 3.46 -1.54 36.48
CA LEU A 190 2.14 -1.46 35.86
C LEU A 190 1.71 -2.81 35.29
N ALA A 191 0.46 -3.19 35.54
CA ALA A 191 -0.13 -4.35 34.91
C ALA A 191 -0.34 -4.13 33.41
N LEU A 192 0.00 -5.13 32.60
CA LEU A 192 -0.36 -5.13 31.19
C LEU A 192 -1.88 -5.29 31.05
N THR A 193 -2.51 -4.42 30.28
CA THR A 193 -3.95 -4.49 29.98
C THR A 193 -4.18 -5.17 28.63
N SER A 194 -5.24 -5.98 28.55
CA SER A 194 -5.70 -6.54 27.28
C SER A 194 -6.41 -5.47 26.46
N THR A 195 -6.02 -5.29 25.20
CA THR A 195 -6.80 -4.48 24.25
C THR A 195 -7.81 -5.39 23.53
N GLY A 196 -9.06 -4.91 23.46
CA GLY A 196 -10.13 -5.58 22.70
C GLY A 196 -9.92 -5.45 21.18
N PRO A 197 -10.38 -6.42 20.37
CA PRO A 197 -10.08 -6.49 18.94
C PRO A 197 -10.72 -5.36 18.15
N THR A 198 -10.14 -5.08 16.98
CA THR A 198 -10.82 -4.27 15.98
C THR A 198 -11.80 -5.14 15.22
N ARG A 199 -13.04 -4.67 15.04
CA ARG A 199 -14.10 -5.38 14.34
C ARG A 199 -14.57 -4.56 13.15
N ILE A 200 -14.73 -5.20 11.99
CA ILE A 200 -15.04 -4.53 10.73
C ILE A 200 -16.27 -5.16 10.10
N LEU A 201 -17.29 -4.35 9.81
CA LEU A 201 -18.40 -4.76 8.97
C LEU A 201 -17.92 -4.79 7.51
N LYS A 202 -17.89 -5.96 6.90
CA LYS A 202 -17.45 -6.15 5.51
C LYS A 202 -18.15 -7.34 4.89
N ASN A 203 -18.60 -7.19 3.64
CA ASN A 203 -19.27 -8.25 2.88
C ASN A 203 -20.42 -8.94 3.66
N GLY A 204 -21.16 -8.16 4.44
CA GLY A 204 -22.32 -8.63 5.19
C GLY A 204 -22.03 -9.30 6.54
N SER A 205 -20.76 -9.39 6.96
CA SER A 205 -20.36 -10.00 8.22
C SER A 205 -19.43 -9.10 9.03
N ILE A 206 -19.26 -9.42 10.31
CA ILE A 206 -18.29 -8.77 11.19
C ILE A 206 -17.01 -9.59 11.19
N LEU A 207 -15.95 -9.04 10.62
CA LEU A 207 -14.61 -9.59 10.67
C LEU A 207 -13.91 -9.13 11.94
N VAL A 208 -13.25 -10.05 12.64
CA VAL A 208 -12.42 -9.76 13.81
C VAL A 208 -10.97 -9.66 13.36
N VAL A 209 -10.33 -8.52 13.63
CA VAL A 209 -8.88 -8.33 13.49
C VAL A 209 -8.27 -8.54 14.87
N PRO A 210 -7.42 -9.58 15.06
CA PRO A 210 -6.78 -9.86 16.34
C PRO A 210 -6.01 -8.64 16.85
N THR A 211 -6.05 -8.39 18.16
CA THR A 211 -5.20 -7.36 18.79
C THR A 211 -3.78 -7.82 18.95
N LEU A 212 -3.61 -9.08 19.35
CA LEU A 212 -2.32 -9.69 19.61
C LEU A 212 -1.90 -10.52 18.42
N GLN A 213 -0.62 -10.43 18.06
CA GLN A 213 -0.05 -11.20 16.95
C GLN A 213 -0.81 -10.97 15.63
N ALA A 214 -1.29 -9.75 15.42
CA ALA A 214 -1.98 -9.40 14.20
C ALA A 214 -1.06 -9.59 12.99
N SER A 215 -1.56 -10.26 11.96
CA SER A 215 -0.85 -10.41 10.70
C SER A 215 -1.21 -9.25 9.77
N ASN A 216 -0.20 -8.59 9.22
CA ASN A 216 -0.43 -7.62 8.14
C ASN A 216 0.31 -8.08 6.89
N ARG A 217 -0.38 -8.06 5.76
CA ARG A 217 0.26 -8.25 4.47
C ARG A 217 0.76 -6.91 3.94
N ILE A 218 2.05 -6.85 3.66
CA ILE A 218 2.78 -5.68 3.20
C ILE A 218 3.09 -5.83 1.72
N SER A 219 2.78 -4.79 0.95
CA SER A 219 3.09 -4.67 -0.47
C SER A 219 3.45 -3.23 -0.82
N TYR A 220 3.90 -3.01 -2.05
CA TYR A 220 4.33 -1.74 -2.62
C TYR A 220 3.38 -1.37 -3.74
N VAL A 221 2.97 -0.11 -3.74
CA VAL A 221 2.09 0.49 -4.74
C VAL A 221 2.72 1.81 -5.13
N GLY A 222 3.22 1.93 -6.36
CA GLY A 222 4.06 3.06 -6.75
C GLY A 222 5.22 3.30 -5.77
N SER A 223 5.26 4.49 -5.16
CA SER A 223 6.25 4.90 -4.15
C SER A 223 5.93 4.45 -2.72
N ASP A 224 4.74 3.92 -2.49
CA ASP A 224 4.15 3.84 -1.15
C ASP A 224 4.14 2.40 -0.61
N VAL A 225 3.86 2.27 0.68
CA VAL A 225 3.75 1.00 1.38
C VAL A 225 2.29 0.72 1.69
N ARG A 226 1.71 -0.28 1.03
CA ARG A 226 0.37 -0.77 1.33
C ARG A 226 0.42 -1.77 2.49
N VAL A 227 -0.47 -1.59 3.46
CA VAL A 227 -0.63 -2.45 4.62
C VAL A 227 -2.06 -2.97 4.68
N ASP A 228 -2.22 -4.26 4.42
CA ASP A 228 -3.49 -4.97 4.56
C ASP A 228 -3.54 -5.64 5.94
N SER A 229 -4.42 -5.19 6.82
CA SER A 229 -4.67 -5.87 8.10
C SER A 229 -5.59 -7.06 7.87
N LEU A 230 -5.14 -8.25 8.28
CA LEU A 230 -5.85 -9.50 8.05
C LEU A 230 -6.83 -9.78 9.20
N ALA A 231 -7.95 -10.42 8.88
CA ALA A 231 -8.87 -10.96 9.86
C ALA A 231 -8.23 -12.15 10.62
N ALA A 232 -8.94 -12.67 11.63
CA ALA A 232 -8.48 -13.79 12.45
C ALA A 232 -8.18 -15.08 11.66
N ASP A 233 -8.67 -15.20 10.43
CA ASP A 233 -8.35 -16.29 9.50
C ASP A 233 -6.98 -16.13 8.80
N ASN A 234 -6.25 -15.04 9.06
CA ASN A 234 -4.97 -14.68 8.45
C ASN A 234 -4.95 -14.67 6.91
N THR A 235 -6.11 -14.55 6.26
CA THR A 235 -6.22 -14.57 4.79
C THR A 235 -7.12 -13.47 4.27
N THR A 236 -8.24 -13.22 4.94
CA THR A 236 -9.21 -12.18 4.56
C THR A 236 -8.68 -10.82 4.95
N VAL A 237 -8.58 -9.89 3.98
CA VAL A 237 -8.25 -8.49 4.26
C VAL A 237 -9.44 -7.81 4.92
N ALA A 238 -9.30 -7.43 6.19
CA ALA A 238 -10.32 -6.67 6.90
C ALA A 238 -10.35 -5.21 6.41
N TYR A 239 -9.21 -4.53 6.45
CA TYR A 239 -9.03 -3.17 5.91
C TYR A 239 -7.61 -2.97 5.40
N SER A 240 -7.45 -1.95 4.55
CA SER A 240 -6.18 -1.59 3.95
C SER A 240 -5.81 -0.14 4.28
N GLN A 241 -4.52 0.14 4.32
CA GLN A 241 -3.98 1.48 4.47
C GLN A 241 -2.87 1.69 3.45
N LEU A 242 -2.70 2.92 3.00
CA LEU A 242 -1.56 3.34 2.20
C LEU A 242 -0.68 4.25 3.05
N ARG A 243 0.63 3.94 3.13
CA ARG A 243 1.61 4.71 3.90
C ARG A 243 2.62 5.37 2.96
N SER A 244 2.82 6.67 3.15
CA SER A 244 3.66 7.52 2.32
C SER A 244 4.58 8.40 3.19
N ASP A 245 5.43 9.19 2.53
CA ASP A 245 6.22 10.26 3.15
C ASP A 245 7.09 9.80 4.33
N TYR A 246 7.75 8.65 4.17
CA TYR A 246 8.60 8.13 5.24
C TYR A 246 9.86 9.00 5.38
N THR A 247 10.10 9.47 6.60
CA THR A 247 11.31 10.19 6.99
C THR A 247 11.93 9.52 8.22
N SER A 248 13.26 9.37 8.25
CA SER A 248 14.00 8.83 9.40
C SER A 248 14.69 9.94 10.19
N ALA A 249 14.79 9.77 11.50
CA ALA A 249 15.59 10.63 12.38
C ALA A 249 16.33 9.82 13.44
N SER A 250 17.53 10.27 13.80
CA SER A 250 18.35 9.67 14.85
C SER A 250 17.96 10.20 16.24
N LEU A 251 18.13 9.35 17.24
CA LEU A 251 17.96 9.67 18.65
C LEU A 251 19.32 9.50 19.35
N THR A 252 19.85 10.58 19.91
CA THR A 252 21.20 10.61 20.49
C THR A 252 21.21 11.42 21.78
N GLY A 253 22.13 11.10 22.70
CA GLY A 253 22.30 11.85 23.93
C GLY A 253 21.21 11.53 24.96
N LEU A 254 20.81 12.54 25.75
CA LEU A 254 19.82 12.37 26.82
C LEU A 254 18.44 12.10 26.25
N VAL A 255 17.70 11.14 26.84
CA VAL A 255 16.30 10.86 26.49
C VAL A 255 15.41 12.09 26.73
N SER A 256 15.72 12.90 27.74
CA SER A 256 15.02 14.17 28.00
C SER A 256 15.25 15.25 26.94
N ALA A 257 16.24 15.08 26.06
CA ALA A 257 16.56 15.99 24.96
C ALA A 257 16.12 15.42 23.59
N THR A 258 15.11 14.53 23.58
CA THR A 258 14.58 13.93 22.35
C THR A 258 13.98 15.00 21.42
N PRO A 259 13.97 14.78 20.08
CA PRO A 259 13.34 15.70 19.13
C PRO A 259 11.88 16.00 19.46
N ALA A 260 11.47 17.26 19.27
CA ALA A 260 10.16 17.75 19.73
C ALA A 260 8.99 16.96 19.14
N GLU A 261 9.04 16.58 17.87
CA GLU A 261 8.01 15.80 17.19
C GLU A 261 7.87 14.38 17.76
N PHE A 262 8.97 13.79 18.24
CA PHE A 262 8.97 12.49 18.91
C PHE A 262 8.44 12.62 20.34
N ALA A 263 8.86 13.67 21.06
CA ALA A 263 8.35 14.00 22.39
C ALA A 263 6.83 14.22 22.39
N GLN A 264 6.34 14.99 21.41
CA GLN A 264 4.92 15.27 21.22
C GLN A 264 4.12 14.02 20.91
N TRP A 265 4.67 13.12 20.08
CA TRP A 265 4.01 11.86 19.77
C TRP A 265 3.83 10.98 21.01
N PHE A 266 4.87 10.86 21.85
CA PHE A 266 4.85 10.09 23.10
C PHE A 266 4.57 10.97 24.31
N ASN A 267 3.67 11.95 24.16
CA ASN A 267 3.39 13.06 25.08
C ASN A 267 3.66 12.78 26.58
N SER A 268 3.00 11.79 27.18
CA SER A 268 3.03 11.50 28.61
C SER A 268 4.34 10.89 29.08
N PHE A 269 5.10 10.24 28.19
CA PHE A 269 6.46 9.79 28.52
C PHE A 269 7.38 10.97 28.79
N PHE A 270 7.31 12.00 27.95
CA PHE A 270 8.24 13.12 28.00
C PHE A 270 7.73 14.30 28.83
N ALA A 271 6.41 14.43 29.02
CA ALA A 271 5.81 15.49 29.81
C ALA A 271 5.77 15.18 31.32
N ASN A 272 5.67 13.90 31.71
CA ASN A 272 5.60 13.53 33.13
C ASN A 272 7.00 13.16 33.66
N PRO A 273 7.62 13.97 34.53
CA PRO A 273 8.97 13.71 35.05
C PRO A 273 9.05 12.46 35.93
N ALA A 274 7.92 11.89 36.37
CA ALA A 274 7.89 10.64 37.13
C ALA A 274 7.96 9.38 36.25
N VAL A 275 7.78 9.50 34.92
CA VAL A 275 7.76 8.33 34.01
C VAL A 275 9.16 7.91 33.60
N LEU A 276 10.08 8.87 33.41
CA LEU A 276 11.42 8.62 32.90
C LEU A 276 12.50 8.94 33.93
N THR A 277 13.51 8.09 33.99
CA THR A 277 14.70 8.25 34.82
C THR A 277 15.53 9.44 34.33
N ALA A 278 15.81 10.39 35.22
CA ALA A 278 16.68 11.53 34.91
C ALA A 278 18.09 11.05 34.54
N GLY A 279 18.65 11.59 33.44
CA GLY A 279 19.98 11.23 32.96
C GLY A 279 20.06 10.00 32.07
N ALA A 280 18.95 9.31 31.79
CA ALA A 280 18.92 8.21 30.81
C ALA A 280 19.36 8.70 29.42
N THR A 281 20.10 7.86 28.70
CA THR A 281 20.63 8.17 27.36
C THR A 281 20.18 7.16 26.33
N TYR A 282 20.09 7.59 25.07
CA TYR A 282 19.84 6.72 23.94
C TYR A 282 21.05 5.83 23.63
N GLN A 283 20.77 4.55 23.37
CA GLN A 283 21.75 3.60 22.84
C GLN A 283 22.23 4.02 21.45
N ALA A 284 23.44 3.59 21.08
CA ALA A 284 23.99 3.82 19.75
C ALA A 284 23.07 3.27 18.65
N GLY A 285 22.86 4.07 17.60
CA GLY A 285 21.99 3.70 16.49
C GLY A 285 20.49 3.82 16.78
N ALA A 286 20.07 4.33 17.95
CA ALA A 286 18.67 4.62 18.21
C ALA A 286 18.11 5.62 17.18
N GLY A 287 16.91 5.35 16.70
CA GLY A 287 16.25 6.19 15.70
C GLY A 287 14.80 5.79 15.48
N TYR A 288 14.09 6.62 14.74
CA TYR A 288 12.69 6.42 14.42
C TYR A 288 12.37 6.82 12.99
N ILE A 289 11.27 6.27 12.48
CA ILE A 289 10.65 6.67 11.22
C ILE A 289 9.30 7.33 11.50
N LYS A 290 9.00 8.34 10.70
CA LYS A 290 7.72 9.04 10.65
C LYS A 290 7.11 8.86 9.27
N TYR A 291 5.81 8.65 9.17
CA TYR A 291 5.10 8.46 7.90
C TYR A 291 3.66 8.96 7.98
N THR A 292 3.08 9.28 6.82
CA THR A 292 1.64 9.53 6.66
C THR A 292 0.95 8.19 6.43
N SER A 293 -0.25 8.00 6.98
CA SER A 293 -1.09 6.83 6.70
C SER A 293 -2.48 7.29 6.30
N ALA A 294 -3.06 6.70 5.26
CA ALA A 294 -4.42 6.98 4.81
C ALA A 294 -5.22 5.69 4.68
N SER A 295 -6.54 5.76 4.92
CA SER A 295 -7.44 4.63 4.67
C SER A 295 -7.47 4.33 3.17
N LEU A 296 -7.35 3.06 2.80
CA LEU A 296 -7.56 2.59 1.43
C LEU A 296 -8.88 1.82 1.38
N GLY A 297 -9.90 2.50 0.87
CA GLY A 297 -11.31 2.12 0.94
C GLY A 297 -12.00 2.58 2.21
N ASP A 298 -13.33 2.59 2.17
CA ASP A 298 -14.17 2.84 3.33
C ASP A 298 -14.00 1.74 4.39
N ARG A 299 -13.81 2.16 5.65
CA ARG A 299 -13.67 1.27 6.80
C ARG A 299 -14.84 1.47 7.76
N TYR A 300 -15.72 0.47 7.81
CA TYR A 300 -16.86 0.39 8.71
C TYR A 300 -16.48 -0.38 9.97
N THR A 301 -15.98 0.32 10.99
CA THR A 301 -15.62 -0.30 12.28
C THR A 301 -16.88 -0.54 13.09
N ALA A 302 -17.04 -1.74 13.64
CA ALA A 302 -18.18 -2.16 14.45
C ALA A 302 -17.84 -2.14 15.94
N PHE A 303 -18.78 -1.70 16.78
CA PHE A 303 -18.60 -1.55 18.22
C PHE A 303 -19.70 -2.26 19.00
N ASP A 304 -19.37 -2.66 20.23
CA ASP A 304 -20.36 -3.04 21.22
C ASP A 304 -21.13 -1.81 21.70
N CYS A 305 -22.43 -1.97 21.87
CA CYS A 305 -23.25 -0.94 22.51
C CYS A 305 -23.35 -1.14 24.03
N VAL A 306 -23.38 -2.40 24.49
CA VAL A 306 -23.54 -2.77 25.90
C VAL A 306 -22.55 -3.86 26.30
N GLY A 307 -21.58 -3.55 27.16
CA GLY A 307 -20.57 -4.52 27.60
C GLY A 307 -19.57 -4.88 26.50
N ALA A 308 -18.30 -5.03 26.87
CA ALA A 308 -17.26 -5.33 25.90
C ALA A 308 -17.22 -6.83 25.56
N THR A 309 -17.19 -7.17 24.27
CA THR A 309 -16.92 -8.53 23.78
C THR A 309 -15.60 -8.56 23.00
N THR A 310 -15.12 -9.77 22.72
CA THR A 310 -13.83 -10.00 22.03
C THR A 310 -13.97 -10.80 20.74
N ASP A 311 -15.19 -11.11 20.31
CA ASP A 311 -15.46 -11.88 19.10
C ASP A 311 -16.35 -11.09 18.14
N ALA A 312 -16.87 -11.76 17.11
CA ALA A 312 -17.76 -11.16 16.13
C ALA A 312 -19.18 -10.92 16.68
N ASN A 313 -19.52 -11.48 17.84
CA ASN A 313 -20.84 -11.39 18.47
C ASN A 313 -20.93 -10.11 19.31
N ILE A 314 -20.97 -8.98 18.63
CA ILE A 314 -21.10 -7.68 19.28
C ILE A 314 -22.47 -7.49 19.92
N THR A 315 -22.56 -6.62 20.91
CA THR A 315 -23.83 -6.33 21.59
C THR A 315 -24.61 -5.21 20.89
N PRO A 316 -25.93 -5.38 20.66
CA PRO A 316 -26.74 -4.40 19.94
C PRO A 316 -27.08 -3.18 20.81
N CYS A 317 -27.36 -2.06 20.14
CA CYS A 317 -27.93 -0.85 20.75
C CYS A 317 -29.44 -0.97 20.95
N ALA A 318 -30.10 -1.70 20.05
CA ALA A 318 -31.52 -2.01 20.14
C ALA A 318 -31.79 -3.38 19.53
N SER A 319 -32.65 -4.17 20.18
CA SER A 319 -32.99 -5.53 19.78
C SER A 319 -34.39 -5.63 19.21
N ALA A 320 -34.63 -6.64 18.37
CA ALA A 320 -35.94 -6.91 17.76
C ALA A 320 -36.57 -5.69 17.07
N THR A 321 -35.76 -4.94 16.32
CA THR A 321 -36.18 -3.71 15.65
C THR A 321 -35.49 -3.56 14.29
N THR A 322 -35.96 -2.59 13.51
CA THR A 322 -35.32 -2.22 12.24
C THR A 322 -34.47 -0.96 12.42
N LEU A 323 -33.47 -0.78 11.56
CA LEU A 323 -32.64 0.42 11.53
C LEU A 323 -33.48 1.68 11.41
N ASN A 324 -34.47 1.67 10.49
CA ASN A 324 -35.35 2.81 10.26
C ASN A 324 -36.20 3.14 11.50
N ALA A 325 -36.78 2.12 12.15
CA ALA A 325 -37.58 2.32 13.36
C ALA A 325 -36.73 2.84 14.53
N ALA A 326 -35.55 2.26 14.76
CA ALA A 326 -34.65 2.69 15.83
C ALA A 326 -34.18 4.14 15.64
N LEU A 327 -33.80 4.54 14.42
CA LEU A 327 -33.40 5.92 14.12
C LEU A 327 -34.57 6.90 14.07
N THR A 328 -35.80 6.44 13.83
CA THR A 328 -37.00 7.30 13.95
C THR A 328 -37.28 7.61 15.42
N ALA A 329 -37.04 6.66 16.33
CA ALA A 329 -37.14 6.89 17.78
C ALA A 329 -35.96 7.69 18.35
N GLY A 330 -34.84 7.75 17.62
CA GLY A 330 -33.60 8.38 18.05
C GLY A 330 -32.71 7.43 18.86
N ILE A 331 -31.41 7.41 18.55
CA ILE A 331 -30.42 6.61 19.27
C ILE A 331 -29.39 7.53 19.93
N VAL A 332 -29.28 7.46 21.25
CA VAL A 332 -28.26 8.20 22.02
C VAL A 332 -26.94 7.45 21.96
N SER A 333 -25.89 8.09 21.46
CA SER A 333 -24.55 7.49 21.49
C SER A 333 -23.94 7.54 22.89
N ASN A 334 -23.43 6.40 23.36
CA ASN A 334 -22.67 6.32 24.61
C ASN A 334 -21.30 7.03 24.56
N SER A 335 -20.75 7.26 23.37
CA SER A 335 -19.39 7.79 23.20
C SER A 335 -19.34 9.29 22.89
N ASP A 336 -20.42 9.87 22.38
CA ASP A 336 -20.48 11.31 22.07
C ASP A 336 -21.77 12.00 22.56
N VAL A 337 -22.66 11.27 23.27
CA VAL A 337 -23.90 11.76 23.89
C VAL A 337 -24.91 12.34 22.88
N THR A 338 -24.59 12.33 21.59
CA THR A 338 -25.47 12.84 20.54
C THR A 338 -26.64 11.88 20.33
N THR A 339 -27.84 12.43 20.21
CA THR A 339 -29.02 11.67 19.77
C THR A 339 -29.11 11.74 18.26
N TYR A 340 -28.83 10.63 17.58
CA TYR A 340 -28.88 10.54 16.13
C TYR A 340 -30.26 10.05 15.69
N ASN A 341 -30.85 10.77 14.75
CA ASN A 341 -32.14 10.49 14.14
C ASN A 341 -31.98 10.16 12.66
N LEU A 342 -33.03 9.60 12.07
CA LEU A 342 -33.03 9.21 10.66
C LEU A 342 -32.61 10.35 9.72
N ALA A 343 -33.04 11.59 10.02
CA ALA A 343 -32.76 12.78 9.23
C ALA A 343 -31.31 13.28 9.30
N ASP A 344 -30.52 12.84 10.28
CA ASP A 344 -29.15 13.34 10.51
C ASP A 344 -28.10 12.67 9.60
N GLY A 345 -28.55 11.83 8.67
CA GLY A 345 -27.69 10.95 7.88
C GLY A 345 -28.40 10.31 6.70
N THR A 346 -27.71 9.37 6.08
CA THR A 346 -28.16 8.71 4.85
C THR A 346 -28.19 7.19 5.02
N LEU A 347 -29.25 6.56 4.54
CA LEU A 347 -29.35 5.11 4.46
C LEU A 347 -28.69 4.59 3.18
N GLY A 348 -27.99 3.48 3.31
CA GLY A 348 -27.38 2.74 2.23
C GLY A 348 -27.17 1.28 2.61
N THR A 349 -26.30 0.59 1.88
CA THR A 349 -25.96 -0.81 2.16
C THR A 349 -24.47 -1.08 2.06
N VAL A 350 -23.95 -1.92 2.96
CA VAL A 350 -22.56 -2.40 2.92
C VAL A 350 -22.57 -3.92 2.86
N GLY A 351 -22.22 -4.50 1.71
CA GLY A 351 -22.29 -5.95 1.52
C GLY A 351 -23.69 -6.53 1.78
N GLY A 352 -24.74 -5.81 1.36
CA GLY A 352 -26.15 -6.18 1.57
C GLY A 352 -26.73 -5.83 2.93
N VAL A 353 -25.92 -5.33 3.87
CA VAL A 353 -26.37 -4.93 5.21
C VAL A 353 -26.86 -3.49 5.19
N PRO A 354 -28.08 -3.17 5.65
CA PRO A 354 -28.53 -1.80 5.79
C PRO A 354 -27.63 -1.03 6.77
N VAL A 355 -27.08 0.08 6.31
CA VAL A 355 -26.23 0.98 7.10
C VAL A 355 -26.75 2.41 6.96
N TRP A 356 -26.88 3.08 8.09
CA TRP A 356 -27.09 4.51 8.17
C TRP A 356 -25.77 5.19 8.52
N VAL A 357 -25.44 6.25 7.80
CA VAL A 357 -24.20 7.02 8.00
C VAL A 357 -24.57 8.46 8.32
N ALA A 358 -24.08 8.97 9.45
CA ALA A 358 -24.27 10.37 9.83
C ALA A 358 -23.66 11.31 8.78
N THR A 359 -24.34 12.42 8.50
CA THR A 359 -23.84 13.47 7.60
C THR A 359 -22.72 14.27 8.26
N ALA A 360 -22.88 14.59 9.55
CA ALA A 360 -21.88 15.29 10.33
C ALA A 360 -20.77 14.34 10.83
N PRO A 361 -19.50 14.75 10.80
CA PRO A 361 -18.43 14.03 11.50
C PRO A 361 -18.69 13.95 13.00
N ARG A 362 -18.17 12.91 13.64
CA ARG A 362 -18.15 12.78 15.09
C ARG A 362 -17.34 13.94 15.70
N PRO A 363 -17.74 14.47 16.86
CA PRO A 363 -17.01 15.55 17.52
C PRO A 363 -15.62 15.07 17.96
N LEU A 364 -14.63 15.97 17.89
CA LEU A 364 -13.24 15.67 18.21
C LEU A 364 -13.05 15.27 19.68
N SER A 365 -13.81 15.85 20.60
CA SER A 365 -13.87 15.46 22.03
C SER A 365 -14.24 14.00 22.24
N ALA A 366 -14.95 13.37 21.30
CA ALA A 366 -15.34 11.96 21.39
C ALA A 366 -14.39 11.00 20.64
N THR A 367 -13.57 11.51 19.71
CA THR A 367 -12.64 10.69 18.93
C THR A 367 -11.20 10.80 19.40
N LEU A 368 -10.83 11.97 19.96
CA LEU A 368 -9.47 12.33 20.36
C LEU A 368 -8.44 12.01 19.26
N SER A 369 -8.82 12.21 18.00
CA SER A 369 -8.03 11.83 16.82
C SER A 369 -8.26 12.81 15.68
N SER A 370 -7.21 13.09 14.90
CA SER A 370 -7.33 13.83 13.63
C SER A 370 -8.03 13.04 12.53
N THR A 371 -8.21 11.74 12.75
CA THR A 371 -8.94 10.89 11.81
C THR A 371 -10.42 11.28 11.81
N VAL A 372 -10.89 11.84 10.71
CA VAL A 372 -12.31 12.15 10.51
C VAL A 372 -13.11 10.86 10.47
N GLN A 373 -14.09 10.76 11.37
CA GLN A 373 -14.95 9.59 11.53
C GLN A 373 -16.40 10.01 11.52
N TYR A 374 -17.26 9.19 10.93
CA TYR A 374 -18.71 9.38 10.92
C TYR A 374 -19.36 8.31 11.78
N ARG A 375 -20.40 8.66 12.53
CA ARG A 375 -21.21 7.66 13.22
C ARG A 375 -21.91 6.79 12.19
N ILE A 376 -21.94 5.48 12.44
CA ILE A 376 -22.82 4.58 11.71
C ILE A 376 -23.72 3.81 12.66
N TYR A 377 -24.89 3.44 12.15
CA TYR A 377 -25.73 2.40 12.71
C TYR A 377 -26.07 1.39 11.61
N PHE A 378 -26.08 0.11 11.93
CA PHE A 378 -26.34 -0.93 10.94
C PHE A 378 -27.20 -2.04 11.51
N GLN A 379 -27.93 -2.73 10.64
CA GLN A 379 -28.87 -3.77 11.05
C GLN A 379 -28.38 -5.16 10.65
N LEU A 380 -28.27 -6.06 11.64
CA LEU A 380 -28.00 -7.48 11.43
C LEU A 380 -28.97 -8.31 12.26
N ASN A 381 -29.49 -9.40 11.69
CA ASN A 381 -30.29 -10.41 12.41
C ASN A 381 -31.43 -9.81 13.27
N GLY A 382 -32.10 -8.77 12.76
CA GLY A 382 -33.22 -8.11 13.47
C GLY A 382 -32.81 -7.18 14.62
N ASN A 383 -31.53 -6.82 14.74
CA ASN A 383 -31.01 -5.90 15.76
C ASN A 383 -30.25 -4.75 15.11
N VAL A 384 -30.09 -3.65 15.85
CA VAL A 384 -29.36 -2.45 15.42
C VAL A 384 -28.09 -2.30 16.25
N TYR A 385 -26.97 -2.12 15.56
CA TYR A 385 -25.63 -2.00 16.10
C TYR A 385 -25.02 -0.64 15.76
N THR A 386 -23.93 -0.27 16.42
CA THR A 386 -23.22 0.99 16.17
C THR A 386 -21.79 0.76 15.71
N GLY A 387 -21.22 1.79 15.10
CA GLY A 387 -19.87 1.77 14.59
C GLY A 387 -19.35 3.16 14.26
N SER A 388 -18.21 3.19 13.57
CA SER A 388 -17.76 4.36 12.84
C SER A 388 -17.38 4.04 11.41
N LEU A 389 -17.57 5.01 10.52
CA LEU A 389 -17.04 5.01 9.17
C LEU A 389 -15.82 5.94 9.11
N ILE A 390 -14.71 5.41 8.62
CA ILE A 390 -13.60 6.19 8.08
C ILE A 390 -13.68 6.07 6.56
N ARG A 391 -13.76 7.20 5.85
CA ARG A 391 -13.88 7.20 4.40
C ARG A 391 -12.54 6.89 3.72
N ASP A 392 -12.62 6.40 2.50
CA ASP A 392 -11.47 6.27 1.62
C ASP A 392 -10.65 7.57 1.53
N GLY A 393 -9.31 7.44 1.55
CA GLY A 393 -8.37 8.56 1.51
C GLY A 393 -8.25 9.36 2.82
N ALA A 394 -9.06 9.09 3.86
CA ALA A 394 -8.94 9.80 5.12
C ALA A 394 -7.59 9.53 5.79
N VAL A 395 -6.89 10.61 6.19
CA VAL A 395 -5.63 10.51 6.94
C VAL A 395 -5.90 9.88 8.31
N LEU A 396 -5.11 8.86 8.62
CA LEU A 396 -5.14 8.11 9.87
C LEU A 396 -4.11 8.72 10.83
N GLY A 397 -4.60 9.60 11.70
CA GLY A 397 -3.82 10.13 12.82
C GLY A 397 -3.53 9.06 13.86
N GLY A 398 -2.64 9.34 14.83
CA GLY A 398 -2.34 8.34 15.86
C GLY A 398 -1.86 8.83 17.22
N SER A 399 -1.57 10.11 17.41
CA SER A 399 -1.34 10.66 18.74
C SER A 399 -1.77 12.13 18.83
N TYR A 400 -1.88 12.60 20.07
CA TYR A 400 -2.26 13.96 20.42
C TYR A 400 -1.42 14.44 21.61
N TYR A 401 -1.25 15.75 21.77
CA TYR A 401 -0.62 16.32 22.97
C TYR A 401 -1.35 17.58 23.42
N VAL A 402 -1.20 17.95 24.69
CA VAL A 402 -1.79 19.18 25.23
C VAL A 402 -0.88 20.37 24.86
N SER A 403 -1.32 21.22 23.94
CA SER A 403 -0.58 22.42 23.52
C SER A 403 -0.96 23.67 24.31
N ASN A 404 -2.20 23.71 24.83
CA ASN A 404 -2.69 24.80 25.68
C ASN A 404 -3.47 24.23 26.88
N PRO A 405 -2.83 24.02 28.04
CA PRO A 405 -3.52 23.44 29.20
C PRO A 405 -4.65 24.32 29.76
N GLY A 406 -4.69 25.61 29.42
CA GLY A 406 -5.73 26.57 29.84
C GLY A 406 -6.95 26.66 28.91
N GLY A 407 -7.03 25.87 27.84
CA GLY A 407 -8.20 25.84 26.95
C GLY A 407 -9.47 25.35 27.66
N ALA A 408 -10.64 25.86 27.24
CA ALA A 408 -11.91 25.56 27.89
C ALA A 408 -12.53 24.22 27.43
N THR A 409 -12.24 23.80 26.20
CA THR A 409 -12.68 22.53 25.62
C THR A 409 -11.53 21.56 25.39
N VAL A 410 -11.82 20.27 25.18
CA VAL A 410 -10.78 19.27 24.88
C VAL A 410 -10.11 19.60 23.54
N GLU A 411 -10.90 20.04 22.57
CA GLU A 411 -10.45 20.45 21.24
C GLU A 411 -9.46 21.61 21.28
N GLU A 412 -9.70 22.62 22.12
CA GLU A 412 -8.79 23.76 22.29
C GLU A 412 -7.50 23.39 23.02
N ARG A 413 -7.51 22.29 23.79
CA ARG A 413 -6.36 21.85 24.58
C ARG A 413 -5.44 20.94 23.79
N LEU A 414 -5.94 20.20 22.80
CA LEU A 414 -5.21 19.17 22.09
C LEU A 414 -4.71 19.60 20.72
N THR A 415 -3.45 19.26 20.41
CA THR A 415 -2.93 19.27 19.05
C THR A 415 -2.81 17.84 18.53
N LEU A 416 -3.46 17.59 17.40
CA LEU A 416 -3.54 16.27 16.77
C LEU A 416 -2.44 16.14 15.70
N LEU A 417 -1.72 15.01 15.71
CA LEU A 417 -0.60 14.79 14.80
C LEU A 417 -1.08 14.01 13.55
N PRO A 418 -0.82 14.49 12.33
CA PRO A 418 -1.29 13.87 11.09
C PRO A 418 -0.36 12.76 10.56
N TYR A 419 0.61 12.33 11.36
CA TYR A 419 1.59 11.32 11.01
C TYR A 419 1.55 10.16 12.01
N GLN A 420 2.34 9.12 11.76
CA GLN A 420 2.58 8.00 12.64
C GLN A 420 4.08 7.86 12.89
N ILE A 421 4.46 7.35 14.05
CA ILE A 421 5.86 7.03 14.37
C ILE A 421 6.03 5.53 14.65
N ARG A 422 7.10 4.96 14.10
CA ARG A 422 7.67 3.67 14.53
C ARG A 422 9.14 3.86 14.84
N MET A 423 9.68 3.05 15.74
CA MET A 423 11.08 3.16 16.15
C MET A 423 11.83 1.85 15.91
N ASN A 424 13.16 1.92 15.86
CA ASN A 424 13.99 0.72 15.83
C ASN A 424 14.16 0.13 17.25
N LYS A 425 14.75 -1.06 17.32
CA LYS A 425 14.97 -1.74 18.60
C LYS A 425 15.81 -0.93 19.58
N ALA A 426 16.90 -0.31 19.14
CA ALA A 426 17.77 0.48 20.01
C ALA A 426 17.02 1.64 20.67
N ALA A 427 16.16 2.34 19.92
CA ALA A 427 15.28 3.37 20.47
C ALA A 427 14.27 2.79 21.48
N ARG A 428 13.63 1.66 21.15
CA ARG A 428 12.72 0.96 22.05
C ARG A 428 13.41 0.57 23.36
N ASP A 429 14.56 -0.07 23.28
CA ASP A 429 15.30 -0.55 24.45
C ASP A 429 15.81 0.61 25.31
N SER A 430 16.20 1.72 24.69
CA SER A 430 16.58 2.94 25.40
C SER A 430 15.41 3.50 26.21
N LEU A 431 14.21 3.58 25.62
CA LEU A 431 13.03 4.07 26.33
C LEU A 431 12.57 3.09 27.42
N ALA A 432 12.63 1.79 27.15
CA ALA A 432 12.33 0.76 28.14
C ALA A 432 13.27 0.84 29.35
N ALA A 433 14.58 0.98 29.11
CA ALA A 433 15.58 1.16 30.16
C ALA A 433 15.46 2.49 30.92
N ALA A 434 14.93 3.53 30.25
CA ALA A 434 14.68 4.82 30.86
C ALA A 434 13.42 4.84 31.73
N MET A 435 12.51 3.86 31.62
CA MET A 435 11.27 3.86 32.38
C MET A 435 11.50 3.67 33.87
N ALA A 436 11.00 4.61 34.67
CA ALA A 436 11.14 4.64 36.13
C ALA A 436 9.93 4.03 36.87
N ILE A 437 8.97 3.47 36.13
CA ILE A 437 7.68 2.94 36.59
C ILE A 437 7.47 1.51 36.12
#